data_AF-A0A924ZR04-F1
#
_entry.id   AF-A0A924ZR04-F1
#
_cell.length_a   1.000
_cell.length_b   1.000
_cell.length_c   1.000
_cell.angle_alpha   90.00
_cell.angle_beta   90.00
_cell.angle_gamma   90.00
#
_symmetry.space_group_name_H-M   'P 1'
#
loop_
_entity.id
_entity.type
_entity.pdbx_description
1 polymer ?
#
loop_
_entity_poly.entity_id
_entity_poly.type
_entity_poly.pdbx_seq_one_letter_code
_entity_poly.pdbx_strand_id
1 'polypeptide(L)'
;MSMAAGEYVSVSSQADTENADLTREKAELAGNPKQEYAELKDIYVKRGLDETLASSVATQLMAHDALGAHARDELGISDTLAAKPVQAAMASAAMFAAGAFLPLLMVLLLPAYALMWGLAGSSLFFLAFLGLIAARAGGSPLLVSTMRVTFWGALAMGLTAGVGALFGVAA
;
A
#
# COMPACT_ATOMS: atom_id res chain seq x y z
N MET A 1 -10.55 -7.10 -12.50
CA MET A 1 -11.57 -7.36 -11.47
C MET A 1 -10.95 -7.89 -10.18
N SER A 2 -10.26 -9.04 -10.18
CA SER A 2 -9.69 -9.62 -8.95
C SER A 2 -8.78 -8.66 -8.16
N MET A 3 -7.86 -7.94 -8.83
CA MET A 3 -7.01 -6.94 -8.16
C MET A 3 -7.81 -5.82 -7.47
N ALA A 4 -8.76 -5.22 -8.19
CA ALA A 4 -9.58 -4.12 -7.65
C ALA A 4 -10.49 -4.58 -6.51
N ALA A 5 -11.09 -5.77 -6.64
CA ALA A 5 -11.94 -6.35 -5.62
C ALA A 5 -11.14 -6.74 -4.37
N GLY A 6 -9.95 -7.34 -4.55
CA GLY A 6 -9.05 -7.68 -3.44
C GLY A 6 -8.59 -6.44 -2.67
N GLU A 7 -8.19 -5.38 -3.40
CA GLU A 7 -7.81 -4.10 -2.80
C GLU A 7 -8.98 -3.45 -2.05
N TYR A 8 -10.17 -3.42 -2.66
CA TYR A 8 -11.38 -2.89 -2.03
C TYR A 8 -11.68 -3.62 -0.72
N VAL A 9 -11.66 -4.96 -0.72
CA VAL A 9 -11.95 -5.77 0.46
C VAL A 9 -10.91 -5.55 1.54
N SER A 10 -9.62 -5.56 1.19
CA SER A 10 -8.53 -5.34 2.15
C SER A 10 -8.62 -3.95 2.80
N VAL A 11 -8.78 -2.89 2.01
CA VAL A 11 -8.84 -1.52 2.52
C VAL A 11 -10.17 -1.24 3.22
N SER A 12 -11.27 -1.89 2.83
CA SER A 12 -12.54 -1.81 3.57
C SER A 12 -12.40 -2.44 4.96
N SER A 13 -11.76 -3.62 5.04
CA SER A 13 -11.48 -4.25 6.33
C SER A 13 -10.62 -3.36 7.22
N GLN A 14 -9.62 -2.65 6.65
CA GLN A 14 -8.83 -1.66 7.39
C GLN A 14 -9.71 -0.51 7.87
N ALA A 15 -10.58 0.04 7.01
CA ALA A 15 -11.49 1.13 7.37
C ALA A 15 -12.46 0.71 8.49
N ASP A 16 -12.94 -0.53 8.48
CA ASP A 16 -13.80 -1.07 9.53
C ASP A 16 -13.06 -1.15 10.87
N THR A 17 -11.79 -1.58 10.86
CA THR A 17 -10.93 -1.59 12.06
C THR A 17 -10.68 -0.16 12.57
N GLU A 18 -10.30 0.77 11.70
CA GLU A 18 -10.07 2.18 12.07
C GLU A 18 -11.33 2.81 12.70
N ASN A 19 -12.51 2.55 12.13
CA ASN A 19 -13.77 3.05 12.69
C ASN A 19 -14.13 2.42 14.04
N ALA A 20 -13.83 1.13 14.23
CA ALA A 20 -14.05 0.44 15.49
C ALA A 20 -13.16 1.03 16.60
N ASP A 21 -11.88 1.26 16.30
CA ASP A 21 -10.93 1.85 17.23
C ASP A 21 -11.31 3.30 17.58
N LEU A 22 -11.69 4.12 16.61
CA LEU A 22 -12.21 5.48 16.87
C LEU A 22 -13.48 5.49 17.73
N THR A 23 -14.36 4.51 17.52
CA THR A 23 -15.58 4.37 18.33
C THR A 23 -15.26 4.01 19.77
N ARG A 24 -14.28 3.12 19.97
CA ARG A 24 -13.79 2.71 21.28
C ARG A 24 -13.13 3.87 22.01
N GLU A 25 -12.19 4.55 21.35
CA GLU A 25 -11.47 5.71 21.87
C GLU A 25 -12.44 6.80 22.33
N LYS A 26 -13.47 7.07 21.52
CA LYS A 26 -14.52 8.03 21.88
C LYS A 26 -15.28 7.63 23.15
N ALA A 27 -15.48 6.33 23.39
CA ALA A 27 -16.11 5.84 24.61
C ALA A 27 -15.16 5.91 25.81
N GLU A 28 -13.86 5.65 25.62
CA GLU A 28 -12.81 5.76 26.63
C GLU A 28 -12.62 7.22 27.08
N LEU A 29 -12.51 8.17 26.14
CA LEU A 29 -12.49 9.63 26.43
C LEU A 29 -13.71 10.11 27.23
N ALA A 30 -14.88 9.56 26.97
CA ALA A 30 -16.11 9.90 27.70
C ALA A 30 -16.18 9.21 29.08
N GLY A 31 -15.69 7.98 29.18
CA GLY A 31 -15.80 7.13 30.37
C GLY A 31 -14.70 7.36 31.40
N ASN A 32 -13.47 7.67 30.96
CA ASN A 32 -12.31 7.80 31.82
C ASN A 32 -11.30 8.88 31.36
N PRO A 33 -11.70 10.16 31.27
CA PRO A 33 -10.85 11.23 30.75
C PRO A 33 -9.53 11.45 31.50
N LYS A 34 -9.46 11.05 32.78
CA LYS A 34 -8.22 11.14 33.56
C LYS A 34 -7.20 10.09 33.14
N GLN A 35 -7.67 8.89 32.79
CA GLN A 35 -6.83 7.82 32.28
C GLN A 35 -6.32 8.22 30.89
N GLU A 36 -7.20 8.64 29.98
CA GLU A 36 -6.80 9.09 28.64
C GLU A 36 -5.76 10.20 28.66
N TYR A 37 -5.93 11.18 29.56
CA TYR A 37 -4.91 12.21 29.78
C TYR A 37 -3.55 11.63 30.19
N ALA A 38 -3.54 10.67 31.11
CA ALA A 38 -2.31 10.03 31.56
C ALA A 38 -1.67 9.19 30.45
N GLU A 39 -2.47 8.53 29.62
CA GLU A 39 -2.02 7.75 28.46
C GLU A 39 -1.36 8.65 27.41
N LEU A 40 -2.02 9.74 27.00
CA LEU A 40 -1.45 10.68 26.05
C LEU A 40 -0.17 11.33 26.58
N LYS A 41 -0.15 11.73 27.86
CA LYS A 41 1.08 12.22 28.50
C LYS A 41 2.20 11.18 28.40
N ASP A 42 1.93 9.93 28.73
CA ASP A 42 2.92 8.85 28.74
C ASP A 42 3.46 8.55 27.33
N ILE A 43 2.61 8.61 26.30
CA ILE A 43 3.03 8.54 24.89
C ILE A 43 4.09 9.59 24.59
N TYR A 44 3.86 10.84 25.02
CA TYR A 44 4.80 11.94 24.79
C TYR A 44 6.08 11.82 25.62
N VAL A 45 6.02 11.32 26.86
CA VAL A 45 7.21 11.00 27.65
C VAL A 45 8.05 9.92 26.96
N LYS A 46 7.43 8.84 26.48
CA LYS A 46 8.10 7.77 25.72
C LYS A 46 8.75 8.26 24.43
N ARG A 47 8.20 9.31 23.82
CA ARG A 47 8.77 9.99 22.64
C ARG A 47 9.94 10.93 22.99
N GLY A 48 10.24 11.13 24.27
CA GLY A 48 11.43 11.85 24.75
C GLY A 48 11.16 13.22 25.37
N LEU A 49 9.91 13.59 25.62
CA LEU A 49 9.58 14.82 26.35
C LEU A 49 9.74 14.61 27.86
N ASP A 50 10.17 15.65 28.58
CA ASP A 50 10.08 15.62 30.03
C ASP A 50 8.61 15.64 30.49
N GLU A 51 8.37 15.19 31.72
CA GLU A 51 7.00 15.08 32.22
C GLU A 51 6.21 16.39 32.24
N THR A 52 6.88 17.52 32.48
CA THR A 52 6.24 18.83 32.58
C THR A 52 5.76 19.28 31.20
N LEU A 53 6.62 19.12 30.19
CA LEU A 53 6.28 19.44 28.82
C LEU A 53 5.25 18.47 28.25
N ALA A 54 5.38 17.16 28.47
CA ALA A 54 4.41 16.15 28.04
C ALA A 54 3.01 16.41 28.62
N SER A 55 2.94 16.78 29.91
CA SER A 55 1.70 17.19 30.58
C SER A 55 1.08 18.43 29.91
N SER A 56 1.91 19.41 29.57
CA SER A 56 1.47 20.64 28.89
C SER A 56 0.97 20.37 27.46
N VAL A 57 1.60 19.44 26.75
CA VAL A 57 1.20 19.00 25.39
C VAL A 57 -0.13 18.25 25.45
N ALA A 58 -0.26 17.24 26.32
CA ALA A 58 -1.50 16.49 26.48
C ALA A 58 -2.69 17.41 26.82
N THR A 59 -2.49 18.37 27.74
CA THR A 59 -3.51 19.36 28.09
C THR A 59 -4.00 20.16 26.88
N GLN A 60 -3.06 20.70 26.09
CA GLN A 60 -3.40 21.56 24.95
C GLN A 60 -4.02 20.77 23.79
N LEU A 61 -3.49 19.58 23.47
CA LEU A 61 -4.01 18.75 22.39
C LEU A 61 -5.39 18.20 22.71
N MET A 62 -5.61 17.71 23.93
CA MET A 62 -6.95 17.26 24.35
C MET A 62 -7.97 18.40 24.38
N ALA A 63 -7.56 19.62 24.74
CA ALA A 63 -8.44 20.79 24.71
C ALA A 63 -8.81 21.22 23.28
N HIS A 64 -7.92 21.02 22.31
CA HIS A 64 -8.19 21.33 20.90
C HIS A 64 -9.02 20.22 20.23
N ASP A 65 -8.55 18.98 20.30
CA ASP A 65 -9.19 17.80 19.71
C ASP A 65 -8.64 16.52 20.36
N ALA A 66 -9.28 16.07 21.45
CA ALA A 66 -8.84 14.87 22.16
C ALA A 66 -8.92 13.61 21.29
N LEU A 67 -10.01 13.42 20.55
CA LEU A 67 -10.17 12.25 19.69
C LEU A 67 -9.12 12.26 18.57
N GLY A 68 -8.89 13.41 17.93
CA GLY A 68 -7.85 13.53 16.90
C GLY A 68 -6.43 13.33 17.44
N ALA A 69 -6.15 13.80 18.66
CA ALA A 69 -4.87 13.60 19.32
C ALA A 69 -4.61 12.11 19.59
N HIS A 70 -5.55 11.39 20.23
CA HIS A 70 -5.42 9.97 20.48
C HIS A 70 -5.43 9.14 19.18
N ALA A 71 -6.35 9.44 18.24
CA ALA A 71 -6.37 8.80 16.94
C ALA A 71 -5.01 8.85 16.25
N ARG A 72 -4.34 10.01 16.26
CA ARG A 72 -3.02 10.16 15.64
C ARG A 72 -1.89 9.56 16.45
N ASP A 73 -1.84 9.85 17.74
CA ASP A 73 -0.65 9.62 18.55
C ASP A 73 -0.63 8.25 19.23
N GLU A 74 -1.81 7.67 19.44
CA GLU A 74 -2.01 6.34 20.00
C GLU A 74 -2.35 5.32 18.92
N LEU A 75 -3.38 5.59 18.11
CA LEU A 75 -3.88 4.63 17.12
C LEU A 75 -3.14 4.70 15.76
N GLY A 76 -2.37 5.76 15.51
CA GLY A 76 -1.68 5.99 14.23
C GLY A 76 -2.60 6.36 13.06
N ILE A 77 -3.87 6.67 13.35
CA ILE A 77 -4.90 7.06 12.39
C ILE A 77 -4.79 8.56 12.11
N SER A 78 -4.71 8.95 10.84
CA SER A 78 -4.69 10.36 10.42
C SER A 78 -5.41 10.55 9.10
N ASP A 79 -5.96 11.73 8.84
CA ASP A 79 -6.70 12.03 7.60
C ASP A 79 -5.91 11.74 6.31
N THR A 80 -4.58 11.94 6.37
CA THR A 80 -3.68 11.69 5.24
C THR A 80 -3.45 10.21 4.96
N LEU A 81 -3.61 9.36 5.97
CA LEU A 81 -3.35 7.92 5.90
C LEU A 81 -4.63 7.08 6.04
N ALA A 82 -5.78 7.71 6.25
CA ALA A 82 -7.07 7.05 6.42
C ALA A 82 -7.38 6.12 5.23
N ALA A 83 -7.93 4.96 5.55
CA ALA A 83 -8.30 3.97 4.55
C ALA A 83 -9.35 4.53 3.57
N LYS A 84 -9.05 4.48 2.25
CA LYS A 84 -9.93 4.94 1.16
C LYS A 84 -10.23 3.80 0.17
N PRO A 85 -11.18 2.90 0.47
CA PRO A 85 -11.34 1.64 -0.26
C PRO A 85 -11.62 1.80 -1.74
N VAL A 86 -12.54 2.70 -2.11
CA VAL A 86 -12.91 2.95 -3.51
C VAL A 86 -11.73 3.54 -4.30
N GLN A 87 -11.01 4.48 -3.69
CA GLN A 87 -9.86 5.10 -4.33
C GLN A 87 -8.75 4.07 -4.56
N ALA A 88 -8.43 3.26 -3.56
CA ALA A 88 -7.43 2.20 -3.66
C ALA A 88 -7.81 1.19 -4.75
N ALA A 89 -9.06 0.72 -4.76
CA ALA A 89 -9.56 -0.23 -5.75
C ALA A 89 -9.49 0.31 -7.18
N MET A 90 -9.92 1.55 -7.40
CA MET A 90 -9.90 2.19 -8.72
C MET A 90 -8.47 2.47 -9.20
N ALA A 91 -7.59 2.92 -8.31
CA ALA A 91 -6.18 3.10 -8.62
C ALA A 91 -5.53 1.76 -9.01
N SER A 92 -5.75 0.70 -8.24
CA SER A 92 -5.24 -0.64 -8.54
C SER A 92 -5.79 -1.19 -9.86
N ALA A 93 -7.09 -0.97 -10.16
CA ALA A 93 -7.68 -1.34 -11.44
C ALA A 93 -7.00 -0.64 -12.62
N ALA A 94 -6.83 0.67 -12.52
CA ALA A 94 -6.23 1.49 -13.57
C ALA A 94 -4.76 1.12 -13.80
N MET A 95 -3.98 0.96 -12.73
CA MET A 95 -2.57 0.59 -12.82
C MET A 95 -2.38 -0.81 -13.39
N PHE A 96 -3.22 -1.77 -13.01
CA PHE A 96 -3.19 -3.11 -13.59
C PHE A 96 -3.52 -3.09 -15.09
N ALA A 97 -4.56 -2.37 -15.49
CA ALA A 97 -4.92 -2.23 -16.90
C ALA A 97 -3.82 -1.56 -17.72
N ALA A 98 -3.22 -0.48 -17.19
CA ALA A 98 -2.09 0.19 -17.82
C ALA A 98 -0.86 -0.72 -17.92
N GLY A 99 -0.57 -1.50 -16.88
CA GLY A 99 0.51 -2.48 -16.85
C GLY A 99 0.36 -3.59 -17.91
N ALA A 100 -0.87 -4.03 -18.15
CA ALA A 100 -1.19 -5.04 -19.15
C ALA A 100 -1.19 -4.52 -20.60
N PHE A 101 -1.16 -3.20 -20.81
CA PHE A 101 -1.30 -2.59 -22.12
C PHE A 101 -0.19 -3.03 -23.10
N LEU A 102 1.08 -2.92 -22.71
CA LEU A 102 2.19 -3.23 -23.63
C LEU A 102 2.23 -4.73 -24.04
N PRO A 103 2.11 -5.70 -23.12
CA PRO A 103 2.04 -7.12 -23.51
C PRO A 103 0.87 -7.41 -24.46
N LEU A 104 -0.32 -6.85 -24.20
CA LEU A 104 -1.47 -7.03 -25.09
C LEU A 104 -1.26 -6.39 -26.46
N LEU A 105 -0.61 -5.23 -26.52
CA LEU A 105 -0.25 -4.58 -27.77
C LEU A 105 0.70 -5.45 -28.60
N MET A 106 1.67 -6.12 -27.96
CA MET A 106 2.60 -7.00 -28.67
C MET A 106 1.91 -8.22 -29.28
N VAL A 107 0.86 -8.77 -28.65
CA VAL A 107 0.06 -9.86 -29.23
C VAL A 107 -0.58 -9.43 -30.55
N LEU A 108 -1.01 -8.18 -30.68
CA LEU A 108 -1.64 -7.66 -31.90
C LEU A 108 -0.63 -7.35 -33.01
N LEU A 109 0.60 -6.98 -32.65
CA LEU A 109 1.61 -6.50 -33.60
C LEU A 109 2.58 -7.59 -34.08
N LEU A 110 2.86 -8.60 -33.26
CA LEU A 110 3.89 -9.58 -33.56
C LEU A 110 3.34 -10.80 -34.30
N PRO A 111 4.05 -11.32 -35.31
CA PRO A 111 3.73 -12.59 -35.93
C PRO A 111 4.00 -13.75 -34.96
N ALA A 112 3.31 -14.88 -35.16
CA ALA A 112 3.34 -16.04 -34.27
C ALA A 112 4.76 -16.52 -33.92
N TYR A 113 5.67 -16.57 -34.89
CA TYR A 113 7.05 -17.03 -34.67
C TYR A 113 7.87 -16.12 -33.73
N ALA A 114 7.49 -14.85 -33.59
CA ALA A 114 8.18 -13.87 -32.74
C ALA A 114 7.45 -13.63 -31.41
N LEU A 115 6.23 -14.16 -31.25
CA LEU A 115 5.31 -13.78 -30.19
C LEU A 115 5.86 -14.17 -28.81
N MET A 116 6.40 -15.37 -28.65
CA MET A 116 6.94 -15.85 -27.36
C MET A 116 8.09 -14.96 -26.86
N TRP A 117 9.13 -14.78 -27.69
CA TRP A 117 10.30 -13.98 -27.32
C TRP A 117 9.98 -12.48 -27.25
N GLY A 118 9.10 -12.00 -28.14
CA GLY A 118 8.67 -10.61 -28.15
C GLY A 118 7.88 -10.23 -26.91
N LEU A 119 6.92 -11.07 -26.48
CA LEU A 119 6.17 -10.85 -25.23
C LEU A 119 7.09 -10.84 -24.00
N ALA A 120 7.97 -11.82 -23.89
CA ALA A 120 8.90 -11.88 -22.77
C ALA A 120 9.82 -10.65 -22.75
N GLY A 121 10.44 -10.32 -23.88
CA GLY A 121 11.35 -9.18 -24.01
C GLY A 121 10.66 -7.84 -23.74
N SER A 122 9.50 -7.59 -24.35
CA SER A 122 8.75 -6.34 -24.15
C SER A 122 8.27 -6.18 -22.71
N SER A 123 7.81 -7.28 -22.10
CA SER A 123 7.31 -7.25 -20.73
C SER A 123 8.44 -7.00 -19.74
N LEU A 124 9.60 -7.64 -19.91
CA LEU A 124 10.77 -7.38 -19.07
C LEU A 124 11.29 -5.95 -19.23
N PHE A 125 11.34 -5.44 -20.46
CA PHE A 125 11.69 -4.03 -20.71
C PHE A 125 10.71 -3.10 -19.99
N PHE A 126 9.40 -3.36 -20.09
CA PHE A 126 8.39 -2.50 -19.47
C PHE A 126 8.41 -2.59 -17.95
N LEU A 127 8.62 -3.78 -17.38
CA LEU A 127 8.83 -3.96 -15.96
C LEU A 127 10.08 -3.23 -15.47
N ALA A 128 11.16 -3.22 -16.25
CA ALA A 128 12.35 -2.44 -15.92
C ALA A 128 12.05 -0.94 -15.92
N PHE A 129 11.32 -0.46 -16.93
CA PHE A 129 10.91 0.92 -17.04
C PHE A 129 9.99 1.36 -15.89
N LEU A 130 8.98 0.54 -15.54
CA LEU A 130 8.09 0.77 -14.41
C LEU A 130 8.85 0.72 -13.08
N GLY A 131 9.82 -0.21 -12.94
CA GLY A 131 10.71 -0.27 -11.79
C GLY A 131 11.53 1.02 -11.62
N LEU A 132 12.04 1.58 -12.72
CA LEU A 132 12.74 2.86 -12.69
C LEU A 132 11.83 4.02 -12.25
N ILE A 133 10.59 4.07 -12.76
CA ILE A 133 9.60 5.07 -12.35
C ILE A 133 9.28 4.93 -10.86
N ALA A 134 9.00 3.70 -10.40
CA ALA A 134 8.69 3.41 -9.01
C ALA A 134 9.86 3.79 -8.09
N ALA A 135 11.10 3.56 -8.52
CA ALA A 135 12.28 3.94 -7.78
C ALA A 135 12.39 5.45 -7.59
N ARG A 136 12.16 6.23 -8.66
CA ARG A 136 12.17 7.70 -8.61
C ARG A 136 11.03 8.26 -7.77
N ALA A 137 9.81 7.74 -7.94
CA ALA A 137 8.65 8.19 -7.20
C ALA A 137 8.76 7.86 -5.71
N GLY A 138 9.30 6.69 -5.36
CA GLY A 138 9.46 6.22 -3.99
C GLY A 138 10.77 6.60 -3.30
N GLY A 139 11.66 7.35 -3.97
CA GLY A 139 12.96 7.74 -3.41
C GLY A 139 13.91 6.58 -3.10
N SER A 140 13.77 5.43 -3.78
CA SER A 140 14.57 4.22 -3.54
C SER A 140 15.70 4.05 -4.56
N PRO A 141 16.77 3.28 -4.25
CA PRO A 141 17.86 3.06 -5.19
C PRO A 141 17.37 2.46 -6.52
N LEU A 142 17.68 3.13 -7.63
CA LEU A 142 17.17 2.81 -8.97
C LEU A 142 17.42 1.35 -9.35
N LEU A 143 18.66 0.88 -9.16
CA LEU A 143 19.05 -0.47 -9.56
C LEU A 143 18.32 -1.55 -8.77
N VAL A 144 18.21 -1.38 -7.44
CA VAL A 144 17.58 -2.37 -6.55
C VAL A 144 16.08 -2.50 -6.85
N SER A 145 15.39 -1.36 -6.99
CA SER A 145 13.95 -1.36 -7.32
C SER A 145 13.68 -1.96 -8.70
N THR A 146 14.47 -1.57 -9.71
CA THR A 146 14.35 -2.09 -11.07
C THR A 146 14.60 -3.59 -11.12
N MET A 147 15.70 -4.07 -10.52
CA MET A 147 16.05 -5.50 -10.49
C MET A 147 15.01 -6.32 -9.74
N ARG A 148 14.45 -5.81 -8.64
CA ARG A 148 13.41 -6.53 -7.88
C ARG A 148 12.17 -6.78 -8.75
N VAL A 149 11.70 -5.77 -9.48
CA VAL A 149 10.50 -5.90 -10.33
C VAL A 149 10.77 -6.80 -11.52
N THR A 150 11.89 -6.63 -12.21
CA THR A 150 12.23 -7.46 -13.39
C THR A 150 12.53 -8.90 -13.03
N PHE A 151 13.21 -9.16 -11.91
CA PHE A 151 13.52 -10.51 -11.45
C PHE A 151 12.25 -11.31 -11.16
N TRP A 152 11.34 -10.78 -10.34
CA TRP A 152 10.09 -11.48 -10.02
C TRP A 152 9.19 -11.66 -11.25
N GLY A 153 9.19 -10.68 -12.17
CA GLY A 153 8.52 -10.82 -13.46
C GLY A 153 9.12 -11.95 -14.32
N ALA A 154 10.44 -11.98 -14.47
CA ALA A 154 11.14 -13.02 -15.23
C ALA A 154 10.92 -14.41 -14.64
N LEU A 155 10.98 -14.53 -13.31
CA LEU A 155 10.74 -15.79 -12.62
C LEU A 155 9.31 -16.28 -12.85
N ALA A 156 8.31 -15.41 -12.69
CA ALA A 156 6.91 -15.75 -12.94
C ALA A 156 6.69 -16.22 -14.39
N MET A 157 7.24 -15.49 -15.37
CA MET A 157 7.17 -15.88 -16.79
C MET A 157 7.83 -17.24 -17.03
N GLY A 158 9.02 -17.47 -16.47
CA GLY A 158 9.74 -18.73 -16.60
C GLY A 158 8.98 -19.92 -16.00
N LEU A 159 8.35 -19.74 -14.84
CA LEU A 159 7.51 -20.76 -14.23
C LEU A 159 6.26 -21.05 -15.07
N THR A 160 5.57 -20.02 -15.58
CA THR A 160 4.40 -20.21 -16.46
C THR A 160 4.78 -20.91 -17.76
N ALA A 161 5.90 -20.53 -18.39
CA ALA A 161 6.41 -21.19 -19.58
C ALA A 161 6.81 -22.65 -19.30
N GLY A 162 7.45 -22.91 -18.15
CA GLY A 162 7.81 -24.25 -17.70
C GLY A 162 6.60 -25.16 -17.51
N VAL A 163 5.53 -24.66 -16.89
CA VAL A 163 4.25 -25.38 -16.80
C VAL A 163 3.68 -25.66 -18.19
N GLY A 164 3.68 -24.67 -19.09
CA GLY A 164 3.23 -24.86 -20.48
C GLY A 164 4.02 -25.95 -21.22
N ALA A 165 5.34 -26.00 -21.02
CA ALA A 165 6.20 -27.03 -21.59
C ALA A 165 5.92 -28.43 -21.02
N LEU A 166 5.72 -28.55 -19.69
CA LEU A 166 5.42 -29.82 -19.02
C LEU A 166 4.12 -30.48 -19.53
N PHE A 167 3.11 -29.67 -19.87
CA PHE A 167 1.83 -30.16 -20.38
C PHE A 167 1.74 -30.17 -21.91
N GLY A 168 2.82 -29.85 -22.62
CA GLY A 168 2.85 -29.83 -24.10
C GLY A 168 1.96 -28.75 -24.73
N VAL A 169 1.66 -27.68 -23.98
CA VAL A 169 0.82 -26.54 -24.42
C VAL A 169 1.67 -25.42 -25.04
N ALA A 170 2.98 -25.44 -24.85
CA ALA A 170 3.90 -24.48 -25.48
C ALA A 170 4.13 -24.83 -26.96
N ALA A 171 3.41 -24.12 -27.85
CA ALA A 171 3.67 -24.07 -29.30
C ALA A 171 4.11 -22.65 -29.70
#